data_AF-A0A7L4RQ79-F1
#
_entry.id   AF-A0A7L4RQ79-F1
#
_cell.length_a   1.000
_cell.length_b   1.000
_cell.length_c   1.000
_cell.angle_alpha   90.00
_cell.angle_beta   90.00
_cell.angle_gamma   90.00
#
_symmetry.space_group_name_H-M   'P 1'
#
loop_
_entity.id
_entity.type
_entity.pdbx_description
1 polymer ?
#
loop_
_entity_poly.entity_id
_entity_poly.type
_entity_poly.pdbx_seq_one_letter_code
_entity_poly.pdbx_strand_id
1 'polypeptide(L)'
;MSFFKKITYAILNKKTEEKKWVDRIKIINELMAVIKNPVASEPKQYAKNVATDFYVDSIIVSKKDGSVLMNTEDADAFEKMVKTTSLYEYINSEFPDTRMMIVKDKSKYTILYTEKDLIYLFKTTGEVSIVEVKQMAKKINQGITDFSLK
;
A
#
# COMPACT_ATOMS: atom_id res chain seq x y z
N MET A 1 -2.86 52.26 36.18
CA MET A 1 -2.68 50.80 36.15
C MET A 1 -2.86 50.30 34.71
N SER A 2 -1.88 49.83 33.95
CA SER A 2 -0.48 50.22 33.76
C SER A 2 -0.19 49.92 32.28
N PHE A 3 0.40 50.85 31.53
CA PHE A 3 0.81 50.70 30.12
C PHE A 3 1.68 49.44 29.91
N PHE A 4 2.41 49.03 30.96
CA PHE A 4 3.19 47.79 31.01
C PHE A 4 2.37 46.51 30.88
N LYS A 5 1.11 46.45 31.38
CA LYS A 5 0.25 45.26 31.26
C LYS A 5 -0.20 45.01 29.81
N LYS A 6 -0.37 46.06 29.00
CA LYS A 6 -0.72 45.93 27.57
C LYS A 6 0.48 45.48 26.73
N ILE A 7 1.68 45.94 27.07
CA ILE A 7 2.92 45.54 26.40
C ILE A 7 3.26 44.07 26.72
N THR A 8 3.12 43.64 27.98
CA THR A 8 3.36 42.24 28.34
C THR A 8 2.34 41.29 27.72
N TYR A 9 1.06 41.66 27.61
CA TYR A 9 0.05 40.84 26.92
C TYR A 9 0.30 40.74 25.40
N ALA A 10 0.82 41.79 24.76
CA ALA A 10 1.18 41.77 23.34
C ALA A 10 2.45 40.95 23.05
N ILE A 11 3.38 40.89 24.01
CA ILE A 11 4.60 40.05 23.95
C ILE A 11 4.26 38.57 24.26
N LEU A 12 3.33 38.30 25.18
CA LEU A 12 2.93 36.94 25.56
C LEU A 12 1.98 36.28 24.55
N ASN A 13 1.18 37.05 23.79
CA ASN A 13 0.21 36.50 22.84
C ASN A 13 0.72 36.42 21.38
N LYS A 14 1.99 36.76 21.14
CA LYS A 14 2.68 36.42 19.90
C LYS A 14 3.57 35.22 20.20
N LYS A 15 3.09 34.00 19.92
CA LYS A 15 4.02 32.96 19.46
C LYS A 15 4.79 33.62 18.31
N THR A 16 6.04 34.01 18.55
CA THR A 16 6.95 34.59 17.56
C THR A 16 6.84 33.75 16.30
N GLU A 17 6.80 34.38 15.11
CA GLU A 17 6.67 33.63 13.86
C GLU A 17 7.70 32.50 13.74
N GLU A 18 8.88 32.74 14.29
CA GLU A 18 9.95 31.78 14.47
C GLU A 18 9.53 30.53 15.27
N LYS A 19 8.80 30.70 16.38
CA LYS A 19 8.27 29.58 17.18
C LYS A 19 7.17 28.82 16.44
N LYS A 20 6.34 29.51 15.65
CA LYS A 20 5.35 28.85 14.76
C LYS A 20 6.04 28.09 13.62
N TRP A 21 7.15 28.61 13.09
CA TRP A 21 7.93 27.98 12.03
C TRP A 21 8.66 26.74 12.55
N VAL A 22 9.24 26.80 13.75
CA VAL A 22 9.83 25.64 14.44
C VAL A 22 8.77 24.56 14.73
N ASP A 23 7.59 24.96 15.24
CA ASP A 23 6.46 24.03 15.45
C ASP A 23 6.05 23.35 14.13
N ARG A 24 6.01 24.10 13.01
CA ARG A 24 5.69 23.55 11.67
C ARG A 24 6.76 22.58 11.17
N ILE A 25 8.04 22.91 11.32
CA ILE A 25 9.14 22.01 10.93
C ILE A 25 9.11 20.74 11.76
N LYS A 26 8.80 20.84 13.05
CA LYS A 26 8.66 19.68 13.92
C LYS A 26 7.54 18.76 13.43
N ILE A 27 6.36 19.30 13.13
CA ILE A 27 5.23 18.54 12.57
C ILE A 27 5.61 17.94 11.22
N ILE A 28 6.26 18.69 10.33
CA ILE A 28 6.73 18.16 9.04
C ILE A 28 7.73 17.03 9.25
N ASN A 29 8.66 17.15 10.19
CA ASN A 29 9.64 16.10 10.47
C ASN A 29 8.98 14.86 11.09
N GLU A 30 7.98 15.04 11.96
CA GLU A 30 7.18 13.94 12.50
C GLU A 30 6.37 13.25 11.39
N LEU A 31 5.73 14.00 10.50
CA LEU A 31 5.03 13.46 9.33
C LEU A 31 5.99 12.77 8.36
N MET A 32 7.17 13.34 8.12
CA MET A 32 8.21 12.74 7.28
C MET A 32 8.81 11.49 7.91
N ALA A 33 8.86 11.40 9.24
CA ALA A 33 9.27 10.21 9.96
C ALA A 33 8.21 9.10 9.86
N VAL A 34 6.92 9.45 9.86
CA VAL A 34 5.81 8.52 9.62
C VAL A 34 5.76 8.08 8.15
N ILE A 35 6.09 8.96 7.21
CA ILE A 35 6.08 8.68 5.76
C ILE A 35 7.35 7.97 5.28
N LYS A 36 8.45 8.03 6.04
CA LYS A 36 9.66 7.24 5.80
C LYS A 36 9.42 5.77 6.13
N ASN A 37 8.62 5.11 5.29
CA ASN A 37 8.83 3.69 5.05
C ASN A 37 10.31 3.54 4.64
N PRO A 38 11.09 2.67 5.31
CA PRO A 38 12.47 2.44 4.93
C PRO A 38 12.50 2.07 3.45
N VAL A 39 13.41 2.69 2.68
CA VAL A 39 13.63 2.35 1.27
C VAL A 39 13.85 0.83 1.22
N ALA A 40 12.89 0.11 0.64
CA ALA A 40 12.95 -1.34 0.65
C ALA A 40 14.18 -1.79 -0.14
N SER A 41 15.06 -2.53 0.52
CA SER A 41 16.23 -3.14 -0.11
C SER A 41 15.86 -4.37 -0.94
N GLU A 42 14.70 -4.98 -0.64
CA GLU A 42 14.25 -6.25 -1.23
C GLU A 42 12.76 -6.18 -1.66
N PRO A 43 12.37 -6.92 -2.72
CA PRO A 43 10.99 -6.95 -3.23
C PRO A 43 9.94 -7.27 -2.17
N LYS A 44 10.25 -8.19 -1.25
CA LYS A 44 9.35 -8.63 -0.19
C LYS A 44 9.06 -7.52 0.82
N GLN A 45 10.07 -6.74 1.21
CA GLN A 45 9.87 -5.60 2.11
C GLN A 45 9.06 -4.51 1.42
N TYR A 46 9.28 -4.29 0.12
CA TYR A 46 8.48 -3.35 -0.67
C TYR A 46 7.00 -3.75 -0.67
N ALA A 47 6.71 -5.03 -0.91
CA ALA A 47 5.37 -5.58 -0.85
C ALA A 47 4.71 -5.35 0.51
N LYS A 48 5.45 -5.54 1.61
CA LYS A 48 4.95 -5.32 2.98
C LYS A 48 4.65 -3.83 3.24
N ASN A 49 5.48 -2.92 2.73
CA ASN A 49 5.23 -1.49 2.83
C ASN A 49 3.93 -1.12 2.07
N VAL A 50 3.75 -1.64 0.85
CA VAL A 50 2.52 -1.41 0.08
C VAL A 50 1.30 -2.01 0.80
N ALA A 51 1.41 -3.23 1.34
CA ALA A 51 0.33 -3.84 2.11
C ALA A 51 -0.09 -2.98 3.32
N THR A 52 0.90 -2.39 3.99
CA THR A 52 0.67 -1.48 5.13
C THR A 52 -0.01 -0.17 4.68
N ASP A 53 0.46 0.45 3.59
CA ASP A 53 -0.11 1.70 3.05
C ASP A 53 -1.60 1.58 2.69
N PHE A 54 -2.05 0.38 2.30
CA PHE A 54 -3.42 0.11 1.84
C PHE A 54 -4.24 -0.76 2.79
N TYR A 55 -3.75 -1.04 4.02
CA TYR A 55 -4.43 -1.87 5.01
C TYR A 55 -4.84 -3.26 4.48
N VAL A 56 -3.92 -3.91 3.78
CA VAL A 56 -4.09 -5.26 3.22
C VAL A 56 -3.27 -6.25 4.04
N ASP A 57 -3.85 -7.39 4.40
CA ASP A 57 -3.19 -8.44 5.19
C ASP A 57 -2.04 -9.09 4.39
N SER A 58 -2.28 -9.37 3.11
CA SER A 58 -1.26 -9.97 2.25
C SER A 58 -1.41 -9.64 0.78
N ILE A 59 -0.25 -9.64 0.10
CA ILE A 59 -0.11 -9.42 -1.34
C ILE A 59 0.71 -10.57 -1.89
N ILE A 60 0.23 -11.18 -2.97
CA ILE A 60 1.02 -12.09 -3.80
C ILE A 60 0.81 -11.69 -5.26
N VAL A 61 1.89 -11.58 -6.01
CA VAL A 61 1.87 -11.23 -7.43
C VAL A 61 2.64 -12.26 -8.22
N SER A 62 2.02 -12.78 -9.26
CA SER A 62 2.64 -13.69 -10.22
C SER A 62 2.42 -13.21 -11.65
N LYS A 63 3.19 -13.80 -12.57
CA LYS A 63 2.78 -13.83 -13.97
C LYS A 63 1.67 -14.86 -14.18
N LYS A 64 1.06 -14.84 -15.37
CA LYS A 64 0.08 -15.86 -15.79
C LYS A 64 0.65 -17.27 -15.90
N ASP A 65 1.97 -17.42 -16.04
CA ASP A 65 2.65 -18.72 -16.00
C ASP A 65 2.80 -19.31 -14.58
N GLY A 66 2.36 -18.60 -13.54
CA GLY A 66 2.46 -19.01 -12.15
C GLY A 66 3.77 -18.62 -11.45
N SER A 67 4.73 -18.00 -12.16
CA SER A 67 5.97 -17.50 -11.54
C SER A 67 5.67 -16.34 -10.59
N VAL A 68 6.03 -16.52 -9.31
CA VAL A 68 5.82 -15.49 -8.27
C VAL A 68 6.91 -14.43 -8.38
N LEU A 69 6.48 -13.18 -8.52
CA LEU A 69 7.38 -12.01 -8.64
C LEU A 69 7.57 -11.31 -7.30
N MET A 70 6.52 -11.23 -6.50
CA MET A 70 6.52 -10.50 -5.25
C MET A 70 5.48 -11.10 -4.30
N ASN A 71 5.82 -11.20 -3.01
CA ASN A 71 4.87 -11.66 -2.00
C ASN A 71 5.15 -11.00 -0.64
N THR A 72 4.15 -11.02 0.24
CA THR A 72 4.31 -10.71 1.65
C THR A 72 4.30 -11.95 2.53
N GLU A 73 3.92 -13.11 1.97
CA GLU A 73 3.78 -14.39 2.68
C GLU A 73 5.06 -15.25 2.52
N ASP A 74 5.51 -15.88 3.60
CA ASP A 74 6.80 -16.57 3.66
C ASP A 74 6.75 -18.01 3.13
N ALA A 75 5.73 -18.78 3.51
CA ALA A 75 5.51 -20.15 3.08
C ALA A 75 4.25 -20.21 2.21
N ASP A 76 4.17 -21.15 1.27
CA ASP A 76 3.01 -21.48 0.41
C ASP A 76 2.60 -20.50 -0.71
N ALA A 77 3.26 -19.35 -0.85
CA ALA A 77 2.88 -18.32 -1.84
C ALA A 77 2.80 -18.88 -3.28
N PHE A 78 3.74 -19.74 -3.67
CA PHE A 78 3.73 -20.41 -4.97
C PHE A 78 2.51 -21.32 -5.15
N GLU A 79 2.22 -22.19 -4.17
CA GLU A 79 1.06 -23.09 -4.23
C GLU A 79 -0.26 -22.32 -4.33
N LYS A 80 -0.38 -21.23 -3.54
CA LYS A 80 -1.54 -20.32 -3.61
C LYS A 80 -1.68 -19.69 -4.98
N MET A 81 -0.57 -19.24 -5.60
CA MET A 81 -0.64 -18.65 -6.93
C MET A 81 -0.97 -19.67 -8.00
N VAL A 82 -0.43 -20.88 -7.96
CA VAL A 82 -0.82 -21.94 -8.93
C VAL A 82 -2.33 -22.19 -8.87
N LYS A 83 -2.90 -22.34 -7.66
CA LYS A 83 -4.35 -22.51 -7.50
C LYS A 83 -5.14 -21.30 -8.01
N THR A 84 -4.66 -20.10 -7.71
CA THR A 84 -5.28 -18.82 -8.09
C THR A 84 -5.27 -18.63 -9.60
N THR A 85 -4.16 -18.92 -10.26
CA THR A 85 -4.02 -18.87 -11.73
C THR A 85 -4.95 -19.87 -12.39
N SER A 86 -5.00 -21.12 -11.93
CA SER A 86 -5.94 -22.12 -12.47
C SER A 86 -7.40 -21.69 -12.32
N LEU A 87 -7.76 -21.09 -11.19
CA LEU A 87 -9.10 -20.55 -10.98
C LEU A 87 -9.38 -19.35 -11.90
N TYR A 88 -8.40 -18.46 -12.09
CA TYR A 88 -8.51 -17.35 -13.02
C TYR A 88 -8.71 -17.83 -14.46
N GLU A 89 -7.93 -18.81 -14.92
CA GLU A 89 -8.05 -19.35 -16.28
C GLU A 89 -9.44 -19.97 -16.51
N TYR A 90 -9.97 -20.71 -15.54
CA TYR A 90 -11.33 -21.23 -15.59
C TYR A 90 -12.38 -20.11 -15.67
N ILE A 91 -12.25 -19.07 -14.84
CA ILE A 91 -13.17 -17.93 -14.89
C ILE A 91 -13.05 -17.19 -16.23
N ASN A 92 -11.83 -17.03 -16.73
CA ASN A 92 -11.55 -16.33 -17.97
C ASN A 92 -12.08 -17.09 -19.20
N SER A 93 -12.14 -18.43 -19.15
CA SER A 93 -12.78 -19.21 -20.23
C SER A 93 -14.29 -19.00 -20.29
N GLU A 94 -14.94 -18.77 -19.16
CA GLU A 94 -16.39 -18.51 -19.09
C GLU A 94 -16.72 -17.01 -19.23
N PHE A 95 -15.84 -16.13 -18.74
CA PHE A 95 -16.01 -14.69 -18.65
C PHE A 95 -14.71 -13.94 -19.03
N PRO A 96 -14.38 -13.84 -20.33
CA PRO A 96 -13.07 -13.39 -20.83
C PRO A 96 -12.71 -11.93 -20.53
N ASP A 97 -13.69 -11.09 -20.18
CA ASP A 97 -13.46 -9.67 -19.84
C ASP A 97 -13.27 -9.45 -18.33
N THR A 98 -13.25 -10.52 -17.52
CA THR A 98 -13.12 -10.42 -16.06
C THR A 98 -11.72 -10.01 -15.67
N ARG A 99 -11.61 -8.83 -15.06
CA ARG A 99 -10.33 -8.29 -14.53
C ARG A 99 -10.23 -8.34 -13.01
N MET A 100 -11.34 -8.51 -12.32
CA MET A 100 -11.39 -8.51 -10.87
C MET A 100 -12.45 -9.49 -10.38
N MET A 101 -12.07 -10.33 -9.43
CA MET A 101 -12.96 -11.17 -8.67
C MET A 101 -12.74 -10.91 -7.18
N ILE A 102 -13.83 -10.87 -6.42
CA ILE A 102 -13.81 -10.76 -4.98
C ILE A 102 -14.52 -11.98 -4.41
N VAL A 103 -13.81 -12.71 -3.57
CA VAL A 103 -14.37 -13.83 -2.80
C VAL A 103 -14.37 -13.44 -1.33
N LYS A 104 -15.55 -13.35 -0.73
CA LYS A 104 -15.71 -13.10 0.70
C LYS A 104 -15.86 -14.42 1.44
N ASP A 105 -14.98 -14.69 2.40
CA ASP A 105 -15.09 -15.82 3.32
C ASP A 105 -15.09 -15.32 4.77
N LYS A 106 -16.15 -15.62 5.53
CA LYS A 106 -16.41 -15.20 6.93
C LYS A 106 -16.18 -13.70 7.17
N SER A 107 -14.93 -13.32 7.41
CA SER A 107 -14.45 -11.97 7.76
C SER A 107 -13.29 -11.47 6.89
N LYS A 108 -12.97 -12.16 5.79
CA LYS A 108 -11.89 -11.80 4.88
C LYS A 108 -12.37 -11.73 3.44
N TYR A 109 -11.79 -10.80 2.70
CA TYR A 109 -11.94 -10.65 1.27
C TYR A 109 -10.65 -11.13 0.62
N THR A 110 -10.79 -12.07 -0.30
CA THR A 110 -9.74 -12.48 -1.24
C THR A 110 -10.05 -11.84 -2.58
N ILE A 111 -9.16 -10.97 -3.02
CA ILE A 111 -9.31 -10.22 -4.26
C ILE A 111 -8.31 -10.77 -5.26
N LEU A 112 -8.82 -11.29 -6.36
CA LEU A 112 -8.03 -11.64 -7.53
C LEU A 112 -8.19 -10.50 -8.53
N TYR A 113 -7.10 -9.85 -8.89
CA TYR A 113 -7.06 -8.80 -9.91
C TYR A 113 -6.09 -9.20 -11.00
N THR A 114 -6.40 -8.89 -12.26
CA THR A 114 -5.50 -9.12 -13.38
C THR A 114 -5.28 -7.85 -14.18
N GLU A 115 -4.02 -7.63 -14.55
CA GLU A 115 -3.62 -6.52 -15.39
C GLU A 115 -2.45 -6.96 -16.28
N LYS A 116 -2.64 -6.85 -17.60
CA LYS A 116 -1.68 -7.30 -18.61
C LYS A 116 -1.35 -8.80 -18.41
N ASP A 117 -0.10 -9.11 -18.09
CA ASP A 117 0.41 -10.47 -17.87
C ASP A 117 0.55 -10.82 -16.37
N LEU A 118 -0.01 -10.01 -15.49
CA LEU A 118 0.12 -10.17 -14.04
C LEU A 118 -1.21 -10.53 -13.39
N ILE A 119 -1.11 -11.42 -12.40
CA ILE A 119 -2.19 -11.82 -11.51
C ILE A 119 -1.80 -11.38 -10.10
N TYR A 120 -2.70 -10.63 -9.46
CA TYR A 120 -2.55 -10.13 -8.11
C TYR A 120 -3.56 -10.83 -7.22
N LEU A 121 -3.09 -11.35 -6.10
CA LEU A 121 -3.89 -11.88 -5.02
C LEU A 121 -3.72 -10.99 -3.80
N PHE A 122 -4.79 -10.32 -3.39
CA PHE A 122 -4.83 -9.53 -2.17
C PHE A 122 -5.73 -10.20 -1.15
N LYS A 123 -5.32 -10.24 0.12
CA LYS A 123 -6.19 -10.61 1.23
C LYS A 123 -6.35 -9.44 2.17
N THR A 124 -7.56 -9.15 2.57
CA THR A 124 -7.86 -8.03 3.46
C THR A 124 -9.08 -8.35 4.32
N THR A 125 -9.17 -7.74 5.48
CA THR A 125 -10.35 -7.81 6.35
C THR A 125 -11.41 -6.78 5.97
N GLY A 126 -11.04 -5.73 5.23
CA GLY A 126 -11.93 -4.67 4.78
C GLY A 126 -12.37 -4.82 3.32
N GLU A 127 -13.45 -4.14 2.97
CA GLU A 127 -13.78 -3.96 1.54
C GLU A 127 -12.79 -3.00 0.91
N VAL A 128 -12.30 -3.35 -0.27
CA VAL A 128 -11.36 -2.53 -1.04
C VAL A 128 -11.98 -2.27 -2.40
N SER A 129 -12.02 -1.00 -2.77
CA SER A 129 -12.56 -0.56 -4.06
C SER A 129 -11.63 -0.94 -5.22
N ILE A 130 -12.19 -1.05 -6.43
CA ILE A 130 -11.40 -1.22 -7.65
C ILE A 130 -10.36 -0.10 -7.85
N VAL A 131 -10.64 1.12 -7.35
CA VAL A 131 -9.73 2.26 -7.45
C VAL A 131 -8.48 2.00 -6.61
N GLU A 132 -8.66 1.54 -5.37
CA GLU A 132 -7.56 1.19 -4.46
C GLU A 132 -6.77 0.00 -4.99
N VAL A 133 -7.44 -1.03 -5.52
CA VAL A 133 -6.79 -2.19 -6.16
C VAL A 133 -5.89 -1.76 -7.31
N LYS A 134 -6.37 -0.87 -8.19
CA LYS A 134 -5.57 -0.33 -9.29
C LYS A 134 -4.37 0.48 -8.80
N GLN A 135 -4.53 1.25 -7.72
CA GLN A 135 -3.43 2.00 -7.12
C GLN A 135 -2.38 1.07 -6.50
N MET A 136 -2.81 0.01 -5.81
CA MET A 136 -1.92 -1.04 -5.30
C MET A 136 -1.16 -1.71 -6.44
N ALA A 137 -1.85 -2.18 -7.48
CA ALA A 137 -1.23 -2.79 -8.65
C ALA A 137 -0.20 -1.87 -9.30
N LYS A 138 -0.51 -0.57 -9.43
CA LYS A 138 0.43 0.44 -9.93
C LYS A 138 1.68 0.56 -9.05
N LYS A 139 1.55 0.66 -7.72
CA LYS A 139 2.71 0.70 -6.81
C LYS A 139 3.54 -0.58 -6.90
N ILE A 140 2.90 -1.75 -6.92
CA ILE A 140 3.61 -3.03 -7.05
C ILE A 140 4.36 -3.12 -8.38
N ASN A 141 3.77 -2.67 -9.49
CA ASN A 141 4.42 -2.65 -10.80
C ASN A 141 5.65 -1.75 -10.83
N GLN A 142 5.63 -0.62 -10.12
CA GLN A 142 6.81 0.22 -9.92
C GLN A 142 7.89 -0.56 -9.18
N GLY A 143 7.55 -1.20 -8.05
CA GLY A 143 8.47 -2.04 -7.31
C GLY A 143 9.08 -3.16 -8.17
N ILE A 144 8.27 -3.93 -8.90
CA ILE A 144 8.75 -5.00 -9.80
C ILE A 144 9.76 -4.44 -10.80
N THR A 145 9.49 -3.29 -11.41
CA THR A 145 10.39 -2.65 -12.38
C THR A 145 11.72 -2.26 -11.71
N ASP A 146 11.65 -1.60 -10.55
CA ASP A 146 12.82 -1.11 -9.82
C ASP A 146 13.74 -2.24 -9.34
N PHE A 147 13.18 -3.39 -8.99
CA PHE A 147 13.95 -4.56 -8.57
C PHE A 147 14.37 -5.47 -9.73
N SER A 148 13.73 -5.41 -10.89
CA SER A 148 14.13 -6.19 -12.08
C SER A 148 15.30 -5.56 -12.84
N LEU A 149 15.59 -4.28 -12.61
CA LEU A 149 16.67 -3.53 -13.24
C LEU A 149 17.98 -3.51 -12.42
N LYS A 150 18.00 -4.20 -11.27
CA LYS A 150 19.19 -4.39 -10.43
C LYS A 150 19.76 -5.79 -10.61
#